data_AF-A0A1A6AAW7-F1
#
_entry.id   AF-A0A1A6AAW7-F1
#
_cell.length_a   1.000
_cell.length_b   1.000
_cell.length_c   1.000
_cell.angle_alpha   90.00
_cell.angle_beta   90.00
_cell.angle_gamma   90.00
#
_symmetry.space_group_name_H-M   'P 1'
#
loop_
_entity.id
_entity.type
_entity.pdbx_description
1 polymer ?
#
loop_
_entity_poly.entity_id
_entity_poly.type
_entity_poly.pdbx_seq_one_letter_code
_entity_poly.pdbx_strand_id
1 'polypeptide(L)'
;MTYLLPRQCAENTCSEIVVTSPTTVCWVCDEVRCHEHMRRPNHPCGTVDDIRSAARDDPVLKERRKQSRLSRFGHLLNKLLAEKRSIIAEAESFRPGNHCTLELPASPQIMLDNKTMYNGINIHFPIVWDDGMKWLLRVRQSHNGRPNQDIQKYVIQSEIGVLRLLKRQGLLVPDAWPAGDGNNESANSDIHYFFYEFIPGSTLVLPKRGEDALWSPGERIRRIIHQYAKFQVQISENPIAATQIGCPTFASGGQIAVGPLANHQCLNSLDPPNLPGPFSNNQERYLAQIDLALGHIAAGHLCQNAPLDGYLYHLLLRELVQQCSLLAEQPSEVYIEHADDKGDQFMGNDKNDFTGVIDWECHIINRLQNAYVTTKAEAFTGPVFCFWNIKYFVGNNQLSPAEEILVEAYEALERKDLADCVRNGKIYQRLSHIGNFNDTGPRHRGILDAFKKYKPPGLEPPLRPAKELRVYLINRYEEGDTYLPGLMQREGWDQAKEKAVIDEAEAAWHRKYQEERALFLAEMTKGDAKAKDDSESARERRRAAWQAAKTKQKANAKHFAN
;
A
#
# COMPACT_ATOMS: atom_id res chain seq x y z
N MET A 1 -2.93 -4.19 -11.55
CA MET A 1 -3.89 -5.28 -11.82
C MET A 1 -4.56 -5.63 -10.52
N THR A 2 -5.85 -5.93 -10.56
CA THR A 2 -6.72 -5.98 -9.38
C THR A 2 -7.06 -7.41 -8.93
N TYR A 3 -7.13 -8.37 -9.86
CA TYR A 3 -7.43 -9.77 -9.58
C TYR A 3 -6.55 -10.68 -10.45
N LEU A 4 -6.15 -11.84 -9.92
CA LEU A 4 -5.56 -12.93 -10.71
C LEU A 4 -6.69 -13.77 -11.25
N LEU A 5 -6.89 -13.74 -12.57
CA LEU A 5 -8.00 -14.44 -13.20
C LEU A 5 -7.48 -15.21 -14.41
N PRO A 6 -7.92 -16.46 -14.59
CA PRO A 6 -7.63 -17.21 -15.80
C PRO A 6 -8.30 -16.53 -16.99
N ARG A 7 -7.51 -16.28 -18.05
CA ARG A 7 -7.94 -15.70 -19.32
C ARG A 7 -7.26 -16.42 -20.46
N GLN A 8 -7.98 -16.64 -21.55
CA GLN A 8 -7.35 -17.13 -22.77
C GLN A 8 -6.38 -16.09 -23.32
N CYS A 9 -5.21 -16.52 -23.79
CA CYS A 9 -4.29 -15.67 -24.52
C CYS A 9 -4.99 -15.02 -25.73
N ALA A 10 -4.82 -13.72 -25.91
CA ALA A 10 -5.44 -12.94 -27.00
C ALA A 10 -4.88 -13.27 -28.40
N GLU A 11 -3.87 -14.15 -28.49
CA GLU A 11 -3.37 -14.65 -29.77
C GLU A 11 -4.30 -15.75 -30.29
N ASN A 12 -4.87 -15.57 -31.48
CA ASN A 12 -5.98 -16.39 -32.00
C ASN A 12 -5.65 -17.88 -32.11
N THR A 13 -4.39 -18.24 -32.30
CA THR A 13 -3.92 -19.62 -32.43
C THR A 13 -3.48 -20.24 -31.10
N CYS A 14 -3.51 -19.47 -30.01
CA CYS A 14 -3.07 -19.90 -28.69
C CYS A 14 -4.25 -20.36 -27.83
N SER A 15 -4.17 -21.59 -27.32
CA SER A 15 -5.14 -22.15 -26.37
C SER A 15 -4.72 -22.01 -24.91
N GLU A 16 -3.59 -21.35 -24.64
CA GLU A 16 -3.05 -21.21 -23.29
C GLU A 16 -3.97 -20.33 -22.43
N ILE A 17 -4.29 -20.85 -21.24
CA ILE A 17 -4.95 -20.09 -20.19
C ILE A 17 -3.88 -19.40 -19.34
N VAL A 18 -3.94 -18.08 -19.31
CA VAL A 18 -2.98 -17.21 -18.66
C VAL A 18 -3.65 -16.54 -17.48
N VAL A 19 -2.96 -16.49 -16.34
CA VAL A 19 -3.43 -15.73 -15.18
C VAL A 19 -3.07 -14.26 -15.37
N THR A 20 -4.04 -13.36 -15.25
CA THR A 20 -3.84 -11.92 -15.40
C THR A 20 -2.91 -11.37 -14.33
N SER A 21 -1.74 -10.86 -14.72
CA SER A 21 -0.73 -10.25 -13.86
C SER A 21 -0.06 -9.06 -14.58
N PRO A 22 0.66 -8.16 -13.87
CA PRO A 22 1.40 -7.05 -14.49
C PRO A 22 2.31 -7.43 -15.66
N THR A 23 2.71 -8.69 -15.77
CA THR A 23 3.56 -9.20 -16.85
C THR A 23 2.78 -9.88 -17.98
N THR A 24 1.51 -10.23 -17.78
CA THR A 24 0.66 -10.91 -18.77
C THR A 24 -0.44 -10.02 -19.36
N VAL A 25 -0.64 -8.81 -18.85
CA VAL A 25 -1.52 -7.81 -19.49
C VAL A 25 -0.71 -6.63 -19.99
N CYS A 26 -0.80 -6.38 -21.29
CA CYS A 26 -0.04 -5.33 -21.95
C CYS A 26 -0.50 -3.93 -21.51
N TRP A 27 0.40 -3.10 -20.98
CA TRP A 27 0.07 -1.74 -20.51
C TRP A 27 -0.24 -0.73 -21.64
N VAL A 28 0.02 -1.11 -22.89
CA VAL A 28 -0.18 -0.29 -24.09
C VAL A 28 -1.56 -0.56 -24.69
N CYS A 29 -1.90 -1.82 -24.95
CA CYS A 29 -3.15 -2.19 -25.64
C CYS A 29 -4.15 -2.96 -24.75
N ASP A 30 -3.81 -3.24 -23.50
CA ASP A 30 -4.61 -3.99 -22.53
C ASP A 30 -4.90 -5.46 -22.92
N GLU A 31 -4.26 -6.02 -23.95
CA GLU A 31 -4.39 -7.45 -24.29
C GLU A 31 -3.76 -8.35 -23.23
N VAL A 32 -4.44 -9.47 -22.91
CA VAL A 32 -3.89 -10.53 -22.05
C VAL A 32 -3.18 -11.53 -22.94
N ARG A 33 -1.88 -11.75 -22.72
CA ARG A 33 -1.07 -12.66 -23.53
C ARG A 33 -0.18 -13.53 -22.64
N CYS A 34 0.09 -14.76 -23.09
CA CYS A 34 1.05 -15.61 -22.40
C CYS A 34 2.46 -15.05 -22.56
N HIS A 35 3.39 -15.58 -21.79
CA HIS A 35 4.76 -15.06 -21.76
C HIS A 35 5.47 -15.12 -23.13
N GLU A 36 5.22 -16.16 -23.92
CA GLU A 36 5.73 -16.32 -25.28
C GLU A 36 5.13 -15.27 -26.24
N HIS A 37 3.81 -15.08 -26.16
CA HIS A 37 3.11 -14.15 -27.04
C HIS A 37 3.17 -12.70 -26.59
N MET A 38 3.63 -12.38 -25.37
CA MET A 38 3.80 -11.01 -24.89
C MET A 38 5.07 -10.34 -25.45
N ARG A 39 6.05 -11.13 -25.89
CA ARG A 39 7.37 -10.65 -26.36
C ARG A 39 7.36 -10.35 -27.86
N ARG A 40 8.33 -9.56 -28.32
CA ARG A 40 8.59 -9.41 -29.77
C ARG A 40 9.17 -10.71 -30.33
N PRO A 41 8.88 -11.07 -31.61
CA PRO A 41 8.06 -10.33 -32.58
C PRO A 41 6.54 -10.55 -32.45
N ASN A 42 6.11 -11.45 -31.57
CA ASN A 42 4.73 -11.94 -31.47
C ASN A 42 3.71 -10.88 -31.01
N HIS A 43 4.15 -9.89 -30.25
CA HIS A 43 3.34 -8.74 -29.88
C HIS A 43 4.00 -7.43 -30.31
N PRO A 44 3.31 -6.56 -31.08
CA PRO A 44 3.85 -5.26 -31.47
C PRO A 44 4.19 -4.34 -30.29
N CYS A 45 3.55 -4.53 -29.13
CA CYS A 45 3.90 -3.79 -27.90
C CYS A 45 4.98 -4.50 -27.05
N GLY A 46 5.49 -5.65 -27.48
CA GLY A 46 6.34 -6.54 -26.68
C GLY A 46 7.68 -5.93 -26.27
N THR A 47 8.21 -6.46 -25.15
CA THR A 47 9.17 -5.87 -24.19
C THR A 47 10.46 -5.27 -24.77
N VAL A 48 10.71 -4.00 -24.39
CA VAL A 48 11.86 -3.69 -23.51
C VAL A 48 11.44 -4.13 -22.10
N ASP A 49 12.37 -4.62 -21.27
CA ASP A 49 12.10 -5.22 -19.92
C ASP A 49 11.28 -4.33 -18.96
N ASP A 50 11.05 -3.07 -19.30
CA ASP A 50 10.09 -2.18 -18.69
C ASP A 50 9.17 -1.52 -19.74
N ILE A 51 8.15 -2.25 -20.22
CA ILE A 51 7.11 -1.73 -21.15
C ILE A 51 6.47 -0.45 -20.59
N ARG A 52 6.42 -0.28 -19.25
CA ARG A 52 5.77 0.87 -18.62
C ARG A 52 6.60 2.14 -18.77
N SER A 53 7.92 2.05 -18.61
CA SER A 53 8.85 3.15 -18.88
C SER A 53 9.02 3.35 -20.39
N ALA A 54 9.15 2.29 -21.18
CA ALA A 54 9.25 2.38 -22.63
C ALA A 54 8.02 3.04 -23.27
N ALA A 55 6.80 2.72 -22.82
CA ALA A 55 5.58 3.36 -23.31
C ALA A 55 5.45 4.85 -22.94
N ARG A 56 6.26 5.35 -21.98
CA ARG A 56 6.32 6.78 -21.65
C ARG A 56 7.29 7.56 -22.51
N ASP A 57 8.20 6.90 -23.21
CA ASP A 57 9.28 7.56 -23.95
C ASP A 57 9.24 7.24 -25.46
N ASP A 58 8.80 6.04 -25.84
CA ASP A 58 8.66 5.58 -27.24
C ASP A 58 7.41 6.20 -27.92
N PRO A 59 7.57 7.01 -28.98
CA PRO A 59 6.46 7.63 -29.70
C PRO A 59 5.47 6.63 -30.32
N VAL A 60 5.94 5.48 -30.80
CA VAL A 60 5.09 4.45 -31.43
C VAL A 60 4.21 3.79 -30.37
N LEU A 61 4.78 3.47 -29.21
CA LEU A 61 4.01 2.90 -28.10
C LEU A 61 3.02 3.91 -27.51
N LYS A 62 3.38 5.20 -27.44
CA LYS A 62 2.45 6.27 -27.03
C LYS A 62 1.24 6.35 -27.96
N GLU A 63 1.47 6.36 -29.27
CA GLU A 63 0.39 6.46 -30.25
C GLU A 63 -0.49 5.22 -30.22
N ARG A 64 0.10 4.01 -30.15
CA ARG A 64 -0.67 2.77 -30.00
C ARG A 64 -1.53 2.77 -28.73
N ARG A 65 -0.98 3.25 -27.61
CA ARG A 65 -1.73 3.38 -26.35
C ARG A 65 -2.87 4.37 -26.47
N LYS A 66 -2.64 5.51 -27.15
CA LYS A 66 -3.68 6.49 -27.46
C LYS A 66 -4.81 5.86 -28.28
N GLN A 67 -4.49 5.15 -29.35
CA GLN A 67 -5.47 4.50 -30.22
C GLN A 67 -6.27 3.42 -29.49
N SER A 68 -5.63 2.59 -28.65
CA SER A 68 -6.32 1.62 -27.81
C SER A 68 -7.34 2.28 -26.87
N ARG A 69 -6.96 3.38 -26.21
CA ARG A 69 -7.86 4.15 -25.34
C ARG A 69 -9.01 4.79 -26.11
N LEU A 70 -8.74 5.41 -27.27
CA LEU A 70 -9.77 6.02 -28.12
C LEU A 70 -10.80 4.98 -28.58
N SER A 71 -10.33 3.81 -29.03
CA SER A 71 -11.22 2.70 -29.40
C SER A 71 -12.10 2.30 -28.21
N ARG A 72 -11.51 2.05 -27.03
CA ARG A 72 -12.27 1.69 -25.82
C ARG A 72 -13.32 2.75 -25.45
N PHE A 73 -12.94 4.02 -25.45
CA PHE A 73 -13.84 5.12 -25.13
C PHE A 73 -14.95 5.27 -26.18
N GLY A 74 -14.65 5.03 -27.45
CA GLY A 74 -15.66 4.96 -28.52
C GLY A 74 -16.71 3.89 -28.27
N HIS A 75 -16.29 2.67 -27.94
CA HIS A 75 -17.22 1.58 -27.64
C HIS A 75 -18.11 1.91 -26.42
N LEU A 76 -17.52 2.44 -25.36
CA LEU A 76 -18.27 2.84 -24.16
C LEU A 76 -19.27 3.96 -24.46
N LEU A 77 -18.82 5.02 -25.15
CA LEU A 77 -19.67 6.17 -25.48
C LEU A 77 -20.85 5.77 -26.36
N ASN A 78 -20.64 4.91 -27.35
CA ASN A 78 -21.71 4.38 -28.20
C ASN A 78 -22.76 3.62 -27.40
N LYS A 79 -22.32 2.79 -26.45
CA LYS A 79 -23.23 2.04 -25.55
C LYS A 79 -24.02 2.99 -24.63
N LEU A 80 -23.34 3.96 -24.02
CA LEU A 80 -24.00 4.98 -23.18
C LEU A 80 -24.99 5.84 -23.97
N LEU A 81 -24.69 6.18 -25.23
CA LEU A 81 -25.62 6.91 -26.10
C LEU A 81 -26.86 6.08 -26.42
N ALA A 82 -26.70 4.78 -26.67
CA ALA A 82 -27.82 3.88 -26.92
C ALA A 82 -28.72 3.70 -25.68
N GLU A 83 -28.13 3.63 -24.48
CA GLU A 83 -28.85 3.42 -23.22
C GLU A 83 -29.25 4.74 -22.51
N LYS A 84 -28.89 5.91 -23.05
CA LYS A 84 -29.03 7.23 -22.40
C LYS A 84 -30.42 7.49 -21.82
N ARG A 85 -31.48 7.16 -22.56
CA ARG A 85 -32.87 7.39 -22.11
C ARG A 85 -33.23 6.53 -20.91
N SER A 86 -32.83 5.26 -20.92
CA SER A 86 -33.08 4.34 -19.81
C SER A 86 -32.34 4.77 -18.56
N ILE A 87 -31.08 5.18 -18.69
CA ILE A 87 -30.25 5.68 -17.59
C ILE A 87 -30.88 6.95 -16.95
N ILE A 88 -31.37 7.88 -17.78
CA ILE A 88 -32.05 9.09 -17.29
C ILE A 88 -33.35 8.72 -16.55
N ALA A 89 -34.21 7.89 -17.16
CA ALA A 89 -35.46 7.47 -16.54
C ALA A 89 -35.22 6.77 -15.18
N GLU A 90 -34.14 6.02 -15.10
CA GLU A 90 -33.72 5.37 -13.87
C GLU A 90 -33.24 6.36 -12.80
N ALA A 91 -32.40 7.33 -13.17
CA ALA A 91 -32.01 8.41 -12.26
C ALA A 91 -33.24 9.16 -11.73
N GLU A 92 -34.15 9.55 -12.61
CA GLU A 92 -35.40 10.25 -12.29
C GLU A 92 -36.32 9.43 -11.37
N SER A 93 -36.25 8.09 -11.41
CA SER A 93 -37.00 7.24 -10.49
C SER A 93 -36.61 7.42 -9.02
N PHE A 94 -35.35 7.81 -8.75
CA PHE A 94 -34.88 8.14 -7.40
C PHE A 94 -35.28 9.55 -6.95
N ARG A 95 -35.75 10.42 -7.86
CA ARG A 95 -36.22 11.78 -7.56
C ARG A 95 -37.54 12.09 -8.29
N PRO A 96 -38.67 11.52 -7.85
CA PRO A 96 -39.96 11.72 -8.52
C PRO A 96 -40.34 13.20 -8.64
N GLY A 97 -40.67 13.63 -9.85
CA GLY A 97 -41.07 15.02 -10.15
C GLY A 97 -39.92 15.96 -10.51
N ASN A 98 -38.67 15.50 -10.49
CA ASN A 98 -37.51 16.22 -11.01
C ASN A 98 -37.02 15.57 -12.30
N HIS A 99 -36.60 16.39 -13.27
CA HIS A 99 -35.94 15.91 -14.48
C HIS A 99 -34.43 16.16 -14.44
N CYS A 100 -33.69 15.36 -15.21
CA CYS A 100 -32.26 15.50 -15.33
C CYS A 100 -31.74 15.29 -16.75
N THR A 101 -30.53 15.79 -16.99
CA THR A 101 -29.77 15.56 -18.21
C THR A 101 -28.47 14.84 -17.92
N LEU A 102 -28.22 13.73 -18.60
CA LEU A 102 -26.91 13.07 -18.63
C LEU A 102 -26.01 13.76 -19.69
N GLU A 103 -24.91 14.33 -19.23
CA GLU A 103 -23.91 15.01 -20.05
C GLU A 103 -22.87 14.01 -20.58
N LEU A 104 -23.03 13.62 -21.85
CA LEU A 104 -22.07 12.78 -22.55
C LEU A 104 -21.20 13.64 -23.49
N PRO A 105 -19.88 13.38 -23.57
CA PRO A 105 -19.00 14.10 -24.46
C PRO A 105 -19.30 13.79 -25.92
N ALA A 106 -19.04 14.76 -26.80
CA ALA A 106 -19.30 14.61 -28.24
C ALA A 106 -18.34 13.61 -28.93
N SER A 107 -17.19 13.30 -28.34
CA SER A 107 -16.24 12.36 -28.92
C SER A 107 -15.35 11.67 -27.89
N PRO A 108 -14.78 10.50 -28.22
CA PRO A 108 -13.75 9.82 -27.40
C PRO A 108 -12.49 10.66 -27.19
N GLN A 109 -12.20 11.59 -28.10
CA GLN A 109 -11.05 12.49 -27.98
C GLN A 109 -11.23 13.47 -26.81
N ILE A 110 -12.45 14.00 -26.62
CA ILE A 110 -12.77 14.83 -25.45
C ILE A 110 -12.59 14.04 -24.15
N MET A 111 -13.02 12.78 -24.12
CA MET A 111 -12.81 11.90 -22.96
C MET A 111 -11.33 11.66 -22.67
N LEU A 112 -10.49 11.58 -23.71
CA LEU A 112 -9.06 11.38 -23.57
C LEU A 112 -8.35 12.63 -23.05
N ASP A 113 -8.76 13.80 -23.53
CA ASP A 113 -8.15 15.09 -23.19
C ASP A 113 -8.62 15.61 -21.82
N ASN A 114 -9.83 15.24 -21.39
CA ASN A 114 -10.37 15.63 -20.10
C ASN A 114 -9.84 14.74 -18.96
N LYS A 115 -8.83 15.25 -18.25
CA LYS A 115 -8.22 14.56 -17.11
C LYS A 115 -9.12 14.43 -15.88
N THR A 116 -10.22 15.18 -15.77
CA THR A 116 -11.12 15.13 -14.61
C THR A 116 -12.26 14.13 -14.79
N MET A 117 -12.53 13.65 -16.01
CA MET A 117 -13.52 12.59 -16.27
C MET A 117 -13.01 11.18 -15.93
N TYR A 118 -11.70 11.05 -15.74
CA TYR A 118 -11.02 9.76 -15.67
C TYR A 118 -10.34 9.59 -14.31
N ASN A 119 -10.75 8.57 -13.56
CA ASN A 119 -10.01 8.14 -12.38
C ASN A 119 -9.88 6.60 -12.35
N GLY A 120 -8.67 6.10 -12.61
CA GLY A 120 -8.36 4.68 -12.54
C GLY A 120 -9.21 3.81 -13.48
N ILE A 121 -10.09 3.00 -12.90
CA ILE A 121 -10.97 2.04 -13.58
C ILE A 121 -12.39 2.58 -13.87
N ASN A 122 -12.70 3.77 -13.34
CA ASN A 122 -13.99 4.42 -13.48
C ASN A 122 -13.90 5.63 -14.41
N ILE A 123 -15.02 5.94 -15.04
CA ILE A 123 -15.26 7.18 -15.78
C ILE A 123 -16.53 7.79 -15.21
N HIS A 124 -16.51 9.10 -15.00
CA HIS A 124 -17.60 9.85 -14.40
C HIS A 124 -18.23 10.77 -15.44
N PHE A 125 -19.56 10.72 -15.58
CA PHE A 125 -20.32 11.60 -16.45
C PHE A 125 -21.29 12.44 -15.61
N PRO A 126 -21.32 13.77 -15.75
CA PRO A 126 -22.24 14.61 -15.00
C PRO A 126 -23.71 14.30 -15.33
N ILE A 127 -24.54 14.29 -14.29
CA ILE A 127 -25.98 14.37 -14.39
C ILE A 127 -26.40 15.69 -13.74
N VAL A 128 -27.04 16.56 -14.51
CA VAL A 128 -27.49 17.87 -14.04
C VAL A 128 -29.01 17.86 -13.92
N TRP A 129 -29.50 18.19 -12.74
CA TRP A 129 -30.92 18.27 -12.44
C TRP A 129 -31.44 19.69 -12.67
N ASP A 130 -32.74 19.80 -12.99
CA ASP A 130 -33.39 21.10 -13.25
C ASP A 130 -33.32 22.08 -12.07
N ASP A 131 -33.18 21.56 -10.85
CA ASP A 131 -33.04 22.35 -9.62
C ASP A 131 -31.59 22.76 -9.31
N GLY A 132 -30.66 22.46 -10.22
CA GLY A 132 -29.23 22.77 -10.08
C GLY A 132 -28.44 21.74 -9.28
N MET A 133 -29.06 20.69 -8.74
CA MET A 133 -28.35 19.58 -8.13
C MET A 133 -27.49 18.85 -9.18
N LYS A 134 -26.37 18.28 -8.76
CA LYS A 134 -25.47 17.52 -9.64
C LYS A 134 -25.24 16.14 -9.07
N TRP A 135 -25.36 15.13 -9.91
CA TRP A 135 -24.90 13.76 -9.65
C TRP A 135 -23.81 13.40 -10.69
N LEU A 136 -23.21 12.24 -10.50
CA LEU A 136 -22.29 11.60 -11.42
C LEU A 136 -22.86 10.22 -11.76
N LEU A 137 -22.91 9.90 -13.06
CA LEU A 137 -22.96 8.52 -13.52
C LEU A 137 -21.54 7.95 -13.44
N ARG A 138 -21.30 7.05 -12.50
CA ARG A 138 -20.00 6.39 -12.35
C ARG A 138 -20.02 5.07 -13.09
N VAL A 139 -19.20 4.94 -14.11
CA VAL A 139 -19.18 3.80 -15.03
C VAL A 139 -17.81 3.13 -14.97
N ARG A 140 -17.77 1.82 -14.72
CA ARG A 140 -16.53 1.06 -14.91
C ARG A 140 -16.20 1.07 -16.40
N GLN A 141 -14.92 1.29 -16.76
CA GLN A 141 -14.38 1.23 -18.16
C GLN A 141 -14.64 -0.12 -18.89
N SER A 142 -13.86 -0.59 -19.87
CA SER A 142 -13.81 -2.04 -20.22
C SER A 142 -12.37 -2.37 -20.62
N HIS A 143 -11.63 -3.12 -19.80
CA HIS A 143 -10.25 -3.51 -20.09
C HIS A 143 -10.07 -5.01 -19.88
N ASN A 144 -9.19 -5.67 -20.64
CA ASN A 144 -9.17 -7.14 -20.67
C ASN A 144 -8.64 -7.78 -19.37
N GLY A 145 -7.99 -7.01 -18.49
CA GLY A 145 -7.59 -7.42 -17.13
C GLY A 145 -8.68 -7.26 -16.05
N ARG A 146 -9.96 -7.36 -16.40
CA ARG A 146 -11.08 -7.12 -15.48
C ARG A 146 -11.50 -8.32 -14.65
N PRO A 147 -12.03 -8.09 -13.43
CA PRO A 147 -12.86 -9.08 -12.75
C PRO A 147 -14.02 -9.58 -13.62
N ASN A 148 -14.47 -10.80 -13.37
CA ASN A 148 -15.72 -11.29 -13.94
C ASN A 148 -16.90 -10.38 -13.50
N GLN A 149 -18.05 -10.50 -14.16
CA GLN A 149 -19.19 -9.62 -13.89
C GLN A 149 -19.67 -9.72 -12.45
N ASP A 150 -19.59 -10.91 -11.83
CA ASP A 150 -20.07 -11.14 -10.47
C ASP A 150 -19.23 -10.39 -9.43
N ILE A 151 -17.90 -10.43 -9.55
CA ILE A 151 -17.01 -9.63 -8.69
C ILE A 151 -17.25 -8.13 -8.92
N GLN A 152 -17.47 -7.70 -10.17
CA GLN A 152 -17.76 -6.28 -10.46
C GLN A 152 -19.06 -5.80 -9.80
N LYS A 153 -20.13 -6.60 -9.91
CA LYS A 153 -21.42 -6.33 -9.26
C LYS A 153 -21.25 -6.30 -7.74
N TYR A 154 -20.54 -7.27 -7.18
CA TYR A 154 -20.28 -7.35 -5.75
C TYR A 154 -19.56 -6.11 -5.21
N VAL A 155 -18.49 -5.66 -5.86
CA VAL A 155 -17.74 -4.47 -5.45
C VAL A 155 -18.61 -3.21 -5.52
N ILE A 156 -19.40 -3.04 -6.60
CA ILE A 156 -20.34 -1.91 -6.72
C ILE A 156 -21.38 -1.93 -5.60
N GLN A 157 -22.00 -3.09 -5.35
CA GLN A 157 -23.00 -3.24 -4.29
C GLN A 157 -22.42 -2.95 -2.92
N SER A 158 -21.18 -3.37 -2.67
CA SER A 158 -20.51 -3.09 -1.40
C SER A 158 -20.15 -1.61 -1.24
N GLU A 159 -19.65 -0.95 -2.29
CA GLU A 159 -19.38 0.50 -2.26
C GLU A 159 -20.67 1.30 -1.97
N ILE A 160 -21.76 1.00 -2.69
CA ILE A 160 -23.07 1.61 -2.43
C ILE A 160 -23.54 1.32 -1.00
N GLY A 161 -23.28 0.10 -0.51
CA GLY A 161 -23.51 -0.34 0.86
C GLY A 161 -22.90 0.60 1.89
N VAL A 162 -21.59 0.82 1.77
CA VAL A 162 -20.81 1.70 2.65
C VAL A 162 -21.30 3.15 2.57
N LEU A 163 -21.44 3.69 1.35
CA LEU A 163 -21.83 5.08 1.15
C LEU A 163 -23.19 5.39 1.77
N ARG A 164 -24.19 4.55 1.50
CA ARG A 164 -25.53 4.72 2.09
C ARG A 164 -25.51 4.60 3.61
N LEU A 165 -24.72 3.68 4.18
CA LEU A 165 -24.60 3.57 5.64
C LEU A 165 -24.02 4.86 6.24
N LEU A 166 -22.87 5.29 5.76
CA LEU A 166 -22.18 6.48 6.26
C LEU A 166 -23.01 7.75 6.05
N LYS A 167 -23.70 7.86 4.90
CA LYS A 167 -24.60 8.98 4.62
C LYS A 167 -25.76 9.04 5.60
N ARG A 168 -26.39 7.89 5.92
CA ARG A 168 -27.48 7.81 6.92
C ARG A 168 -27.01 8.19 8.33
N GLN A 169 -25.74 7.98 8.63
CA GLN A 169 -25.11 8.39 9.89
C GLN A 169 -24.70 9.88 9.90
N GLY A 170 -24.97 10.62 8.82
CA GLY A 170 -24.69 12.05 8.71
C GLY A 170 -23.22 12.39 8.40
N LEU A 171 -22.41 11.41 8.00
CA LEU A 171 -21.03 11.67 7.62
C LEU A 171 -20.94 12.39 6.28
N LEU A 172 -19.86 13.17 6.13
CA LEU A 172 -19.54 13.90 4.91
C LEU A 172 -18.99 12.93 3.84
N VAL A 173 -19.89 12.13 3.28
CA VAL A 173 -19.65 11.23 2.15
C VAL A 173 -20.70 11.47 1.07
N PRO A 174 -20.42 11.09 -0.19
CA PRO A 174 -21.45 11.07 -1.23
C PRO A 174 -22.51 10.00 -0.94
N ASP A 175 -23.75 10.31 -1.29
CA ASP A 175 -24.80 9.31 -1.43
C ASP A 175 -24.63 8.53 -2.75
N ALA A 176 -25.23 7.35 -2.82
CA ALA A 176 -25.12 6.48 -3.98
C ALA A 176 -26.40 5.66 -4.22
N TRP A 177 -26.72 5.45 -5.50
CA TRP A 177 -27.91 4.73 -5.91
C TRP A 177 -27.55 3.65 -6.95
N PRO A 178 -27.98 2.39 -6.74
CA PRO A 178 -27.65 1.29 -7.64
C PRO A 178 -28.37 1.42 -8.97
N ALA A 179 -27.79 0.78 -9.98
CA ALA A 179 -28.48 0.52 -11.23
C ALA A 179 -29.41 -0.72 -11.10
N GLY A 180 -30.58 -0.72 -11.72
CA GLY A 180 -31.54 -1.83 -11.80
C GLY A 180 -32.52 -1.98 -10.62
N ASP A 181 -32.66 -0.99 -9.72
CA ASP A 181 -33.61 -1.05 -8.59
C ASP A 181 -35.07 -0.76 -9.02
N GLY A 182 -35.29 -0.21 -10.21
CA GLY A 182 -36.61 -0.15 -10.85
C GLY A 182 -36.94 -1.49 -11.51
N ASN A 183 -38.21 -1.90 -11.58
CA ASN A 183 -38.77 -3.16 -12.13
C ASN A 183 -38.37 -3.57 -13.57
N ASN A 184 -37.32 -3.00 -14.16
CA ASN A 184 -36.75 -3.44 -15.42
C ASN A 184 -35.67 -4.49 -15.17
N GLU A 185 -36.06 -5.75 -15.30
CA GLU A 185 -35.16 -6.86 -15.66
C GLU A 185 -34.58 -6.65 -17.07
N SER A 186 -33.91 -5.53 -17.35
CA SER A 186 -32.94 -5.51 -18.44
C SER A 186 -31.68 -6.21 -17.96
N ALA A 187 -31.81 -7.53 -17.80
CA ALA A 187 -30.69 -8.45 -17.92
C ALA A 187 -29.96 -8.07 -19.22
N ASN A 188 -28.63 -7.95 -19.14
CA ASN A 188 -27.71 -7.82 -20.27
C ASN A 188 -27.27 -6.40 -20.71
N SER A 189 -27.04 -5.44 -19.80
CA SER A 189 -26.14 -4.32 -20.13
C SER A 189 -24.68 -4.70 -19.85
N ASP A 190 -23.83 -4.58 -20.87
CA ASP A 190 -22.37 -4.70 -20.75
C ASP A 190 -21.74 -3.53 -19.95
N ILE A 191 -22.56 -2.62 -19.44
CA ILE A 191 -22.13 -1.40 -18.74
C ILE A 191 -22.41 -1.58 -17.25
N HIS A 192 -21.35 -1.63 -16.45
CA HIS A 192 -21.48 -1.62 -14.99
C HIS A 192 -21.38 -0.18 -14.49
N TYR A 193 -22.50 0.36 -14.01
CA TYR A 193 -22.60 1.72 -13.51
C TYR A 193 -23.48 1.82 -12.27
N PHE A 194 -23.41 2.98 -11.62
CA PHE A 194 -24.32 3.41 -10.57
C PHE A 194 -24.31 4.94 -10.48
N PHE A 195 -25.29 5.52 -9.78
CA PHE A 195 -25.39 6.95 -9.57
C PHE A 195 -24.67 7.35 -8.29
N TYR A 196 -23.99 8.49 -8.31
CA TYR A 196 -23.11 8.95 -7.25
C TYR A 196 -23.31 10.44 -7.02
N GLU A 197 -23.43 10.88 -5.77
CA GLU A 197 -23.59 12.31 -5.46
C GLU A 197 -22.35 13.11 -5.87
N PHE A 198 -22.54 14.27 -6.49
CA PHE A 198 -21.43 15.17 -6.77
C PHE A 198 -21.05 15.95 -5.51
N ILE A 199 -19.82 15.78 -5.04
CA ILE A 199 -19.27 16.56 -3.92
C ILE A 199 -18.57 17.81 -4.46
N PRO A 200 -19.02 19.03 -4.08
CA PRO A 200 -18.38 20.26 -4.52
C PRO A 200 -17.01 20.46 -3.84
N GLY A 201 -16.16 21.24 -4.49
CA GLY A 201 -14.82 21.59 -4.01
C GLY A 201 -13.72 20.96 -4.85
N SER A 202 -12.52 20.88 -4.27
CA SER A 202 -11.34 20.28 -4.89
C SER A 202 -10.64 19.35 -3.91
N THR A 203 -9.87 18.40 -4.43
CA THR A 203 -9.04 17.53 -3.60
C THR A 203 -8.06 18.33 -2.76
N LEU A 204 -8.01 18.07 -1.46
CA LEU A 204 -7.05 18.66 -0.56
C LEU A 204 -5.68 18.02 -0.77
N VAL A 205 -4.71 18.82 -1.24
CA VAL A 205 -3.36 18.32 -1.49
C VAL A 205 -2.62 18.12 -0.17
N LEU A 206 -2.10 16.91 0.04
CA LEU A 206 -1.24 16.53 1.15
C LEU A 206 0.20 16.26 0.65
N PRO A 207 1.04 17.31 0.51
CA PRO A 207 2.42 17.10 0.07
C PRO A 207 3.17 16.25 1.10
N LYS A 208 3.98 15.31 0.62
CA LYS A 208 4.80 14.46 1.51
C LYS A 208 6.02 15.20 2.07
N ARG A 209 6.60 16.13 1.31
CA ARG A 209 7.82 16.88 1.66
C ARG A 209 7.66 18.34 1.30
N GLY A 210 8.46 19.20 1.92
CA GLY A 210 8.44 20.65 1.71
C GLY A 210 7.91 21.40 2.92
N GLU A 211 7.72 22.70 2.78
CA GLU A 211 7.03 23.50 3.80
C GLU A 211 5.56 23.06 3.90
N ASP A 212 5.04 22.99 5.13
CA ASP A 212 3.67 22.59 5.44
C ASP A 212 3.25 21.27 4.76
N ALA A 213 4.01 20.21 5.06
CA ALA A 213 3.90 18.87 4.46
C ALA A 213 3.79 17.78 5.53
N LEU A 214 3.41 16.56 5.16
CA LEU A 214 3.20 15.45 6.11
C LEU A 214 4.45 15.11 6.96
N TRP A 215 5.66 15.37 6.46
CA TRP A 215 6.92 15.18 7.22
C TRP A 215 7.48 16.45 7.88
N SER A 216 6.82 17.58 7.66
CA SER A 216 7.13 18.87 8.28
C SER A 216 5.83 19.66 8.39
N PRO A 217 4.88 19.20 9.24
CA PRO A 217 3.51 19.71 9.21
C PRO A 217 3.42 21.12 9.76
N GLY A 218 2.90 22.04 8.95
CA GLY A 218 2.51 23.38 9.37
C GLY A 218 1.05 23.42 9.80
N GLU A 219 0.51 24.63 9.91
CA GLU A 219 -0.85 24.85 10.42
C GLU A 219 -1.92 24.24 9.52
N ARG A 220 -1.75 24.31 8.18
CA ARG A 220 -2.74 23.76 7.25
C ARG A 220 -2.81 22.24 7.37
N ILE A 221 -1.67 21.54 7.38
CA ILE A 221 -1.66 20.08 7.51
C ILE A 221 -2.20 19.64 8.87
N ARG A 222 -1.84 20.34 9.95
CA ARG A 222 -2.40 20.09 11.29
C ARG A 222 -3.92 20.20 11.29
N ARG A 223 -4.46 21.26 10.69
CA ARG A 223 -5.91 21.46 10.56
C ARG A 223 -6.58 20.35 9.74
N ILE A 224 -5.97 19.89 8.65
CA ILE A 224 -6.51 18.79 7.83
C ILE A 224 -6.51 17.48 8.62
N ILE A 225 -5.40 17.14 9.30
CA ILE A 225 -5.31 15.94 10.13
C ILE A 225 -6.35 15.98 11.27
N HIS A 226 -6.57 17.15 11.88
CA HIS A 226 -7.58 17.31 12.92
C HIS A 226 -9.01 17.15 12.39
N GLN A 227 -9.30 17.62 11.17
CA GLN A 227 -10.60 17.36 10.52
C GLN A 227 -10.79 15.87 10.20
N TYR A 228 -9.74 15.20 9.73
CA TYR A 228 -9.75 13.75 9.55
C TYR A 228 -9.98 13.00 10.88
N ALA A 229 -9.34 13.44 11.97
CA ALA A 229 -9.58 12.86 13.30
C ALA A 229 -11.05 12.98 13.72
N LYS A 230 -11.67 14.16 13.54
CA LYS A 230 -13.12 14.34 13.79
C LYS A 230 -13.98 13.42 12.94
N PHE A 231 -13.65 13.26 11.66
CA PHE A 231 -14.37 12.36 10.77
C PHE A 231 -14.27 10.90 11.23
N GLN A 232 -13.08 10.45 11.64
CA GLN A 232 -12.87 9.09 12.19
C GLN A 232 -13.57 8.88 13.53
N VAL A 233 -13.63 9.89 14.38
CA VAL A 233 -14.43 9.86 15.61
C VAL A 233 -15.90 9.58 15.30
N GLN A 234 -16.48 10.26 14.31
CA GLN A 234 -17.87 10.01 13.88
C GLN A 234 -18.07 8.59 13.36
N ILE A 235 -17.13 8.02 12.60
CA ILE A 235 -17.19 6.61 12.18
C ILE A 235 -17.20 5.70 13.42
N SER A 236 -16.30 5.96 14.37
CA SER A 236 -16.16 5.12 15.58
C SER A 236 -17.35 5.17 16.53
N GLU A 237 -18.18 6.22 16.45
CA GLU A 237 -19.41 6.36 17.24
C GLU A 237 -20.57 5.55 16.65
N ASN A 238 -20.39 5.01 15.44
CA ASN A 238 -21.42 4.26 14.74
C ASN A 238 -20.94 2.86 14.29
N PRO A 239 -20.58 1.98 15.25
CA PRO A 239 -20.17 0.61 14.93
C PRO A 239 -21.31 -0.18 14.29
N ILE A 240 -20.94 -1.19 13.50
CA ILE A 240 -21.87 -2.15 12.90
C ILE A 240 -21.97 -3.35 13.82
N ALA A 241 -23.20 -3.69 14.20
CA ALA A 241 -23.53 -4.87 15.02
C ALA A 241 -23.36 -6.17 14.22
N ALA A 242 -22.12 -6.47 13.83
CA ALA A 242 -21.71 -7.70 13.18
C ALA A 242 -20.39 -8.17 13.79
N THR A 243 -20.15 -9.47 13.74
CA THR A 243 -18.99 -10.14 14.34
C THR A 243 -18.05 -10.70 13.26
N GLN A 244 -18.18 -10.22 12.03
CA GLN A 244 -17.45 -10.74 10.88
C GLN A 244 -16.71 -9.62 10.16
N ILE A 245 -15.56 -9.97 9.58
CA ILE A 245 -14.69 -9.09 8.81
C ILE A 245 -14.89 -9.37 7.33
N GLY A 246 -15.16 -8.33 6.55
CA GLY A 246 -15.49 -8.48 5.13
C GLY A 246 -16.10 -7.22 4.54
N CYS A 247 -16.60 -7.32 3.32
CA CYS A 247 -17.21 -6.18 2.64
C CYS A 247 -18.70 -6.07 3.01
N PRO A 248 -19.16 -4.92 3.54
CA PRO A 248 -20.57 -4.76 3.89
C PRO A 248 -21.42 -4.63 2.64
N THR A 249 -22.60 -5.26 2.65
CA THR A 249 -23.64 -5.17 1.62
C THR A 249 -25.01 -5.03 2.29
N PHE A 250 -26.05 -4.66 1.54
CA PHE A 250 -27.42 -4.71 2.06
C PHE A 250 -28.09 -6.03 1.71
N ALA A 251 -28.63 -6.72 2.72
CA ALA A 251 -29.51 -7.87 2.52
C ALA A 251 -30.88 -7.43 1.99
N SER A 252 -31.69 -8.39 1.49
CA SER A 252 -33.03 -8.16 0.91
C SER A 252 -34.06 -7.50 1.85
N GLY A 253 -33.71 -7.24 3.12
CA GLY A 253 -34.51 -6.48 4.09
C GLY A 253 -33.94 -5.12 4.48
N GLY A 254 -32.93 -4.61 3.77
CA GLY A 254 -32.29 -3.32 4.06
C GLY A 254 -31.36 -3.32 5.28
N GLN A 255 -31.14 -4.48 5.91
CA GLN A 255 -30.14 -4.68 6.95
C GLN A 255 -28.75 -4.89 6.33
N ILE A 256 -27.72 -4.47 7.05
CA ILE A 256 -26.33 -4.68 6.62
C ILE A 256 -25.94 -6.12 6.89
N ALA A 257 -25.41 -6.78 5.86
CA ALA A 257 -24.75 -8.07 5.93
C ALA A 257 -23.26 -7.89 5.63
N VAL A 258 -22.41 -8.74 6.22
CA VAL A 258 -20.98 -8.76 5.92
C VAL A 258 -20.69 -9.93 4.99
N GLY A 259 -20.26 -9.62 3.77
CA GLY A 259 -19.91 -10.62 2.76
C GLY A 259 -18.40 -10.85 2.63
N PRO A 260 -17.98 -11.66 1.63
CA PRO A 260 -16.58 -11.93 1.36
C PRO A 260 -15.74 -10.66 1.18
N LEU A 261 -14.45 -10.75 1.47
CA LEU A 261 -13.56 -9.61 1.30
C LEU A 261 -13.21 -9.42 -0.18
N ALA A 262 -13.60 -8.29 -0.76
CA ALA A 262 -13.10 -7.85 -2.05
C ALA A 262 -11.69 -7.25 -1.90
N ASN A 263 -10.70 -8.11 -1.65
CA ASN A 263 -9.29 -7.71 -1.64
C ASN A 263 -8.74 -7.74 -3.06
N HIS A 264 -8.18 -6.62 -3.46
CA HIS A 264 -7.66 -6.38 -4.79
C HIS A 264 -6.11 -6.52 -4.83
N GLN A 265 -5.45 -7.29 -3.96
CA GLN A 265 -3.99 -7.54 -4.03
C GLN A 265 -3.62 -8.83 -4.75
N CYS A 266 -4.40 -9.26 -5.74
CA CYS A 266 -4.21 -10.59 -6.34
C CYS A 266 -4.40 -11.73 -5.32
N LEU A 267 -5.05 -11.44 -4.19
CA LEU A 267 -5.34 -12.37 -3.09
C LEU A 267 -6.77 -12.91 -3.20
N ASN A 268 -7.09 -13.37 -4.40
CA ASN A 268 -8.33 -14.06 -4.73
C ASN A 268 -8.02 -15.50 -5.13
N SER A 269 -8.96 -16.41 -4.94
CA SER A 269 -8.91 -17.75 -5.52
C SER A 269 -9.06 -17.65 -7.04
N LEU A 270 -8.34 -18.48 -7.80
CA LEU A 270 -8.56 -18.62 -9.24
C LEU A 270 -9.89 -19.32 -9.53
N ASP A 271 -10.28 -20.24 -8.65
CA ASP A 271 -11.54 -20.98 -8.72
C ASP A 271 -12.66 -20.24 -7.97
N PRO A 272 -13.91 -20.29 -8.47
CA PRO A 272 -15.09 -19.77 -7.77
C PRO A 272 -15.21 -20.33 -6.34
N PRO A 273 -15.64 -19.52 -5.35
CA PRO A 273 -16.27 -18.20 -5.48
C PRO A 273 -15.30 -17.00 -5.61
N ASN A 274 -14.01 -17.23 -5.90
CA ASN A 274 -12.93 -16.23 -6.09
C ASN A 274 -12.61 -15.33 -4.87
N LEU A 275 -13.60 -14.78 -4.18
CA LEU A 275 -13.43 -13.88 -3.03
C LEU A 275 -13.44 -14.70 -1.73
N PRO A 276 -12.44 -14.53 -0.84
CA PRO A 276 -12.38 -15.27 0.41
C PRO A 276 -13.17 -14.57 1.53
N GLY A 277 -13.61 -15.33 2.53
CA GLY A 277 -14.38 -14.83 3.68
C GLY A 277 -15.90 -14.89 3.47
N PRO A 278 -16.69 -14.18 4.30
CA PRO A 278 -16.28 -13.33 5.43
C PRO A 278 -15.52 -14.10 6.51
N PHE A 279 -14.75 -13.41 7.35
CA PHE A 279 -13.90 -14.02 8.37
C PHE A 279 -14.38 -13.72 9.77
N SER A 280 -14.13 -14.60 10.73
CA SER A 280 -14.55 -14.38 12.13
C SER A 280 -13.62 -13.40 12.84
N ASN A 281 -12.32 -13.47 12.55
CA ASN A 281 -11.31 -12.60 13.15
C ASN A 281 -10.19 -12.24 12.16
N ASN A 282 -9.26 -11.40 12.62
CA ASN A 282 -8.15 -10.93 11.80
C ASN A 282 -7.13 -12.03 11.48
N GLN A 283 -6.92 -12.98 12.39
CA GLN A 283 -5.99 -14.09 12.18
C GLN A 283 -6.46 -14.96 11.02
N GLU A 284 -7.73 -15.38 10.99
CA GLU A 284 -8.34 -16.14 9.90
C GLU A 284 -8.20 -15.39 8.56
N ARG A 285 -8.53 -14.09 8.55
CA ARG A 285 -8.40 -13.25 7.35
C ARG A 285 -6.96 -13.20 6.83
N TYR A 286 -6.00 -12.87 7.70
CA TYR A 286 -4.62 -12.71 7.28
C TYR A 286 -3.97 -14.05 6.89
N LEU A 287 -4.29 -15.15 7.59
CA LEU A 287 -3.82 -16.49 7.19
C LEU A 287 -4.37 -16.88 5.81
N ALA A 288 -5.66 -16.68 5.56
CA ALA A 288 -6.24 -16.96 4.25
C ALA A 288 -5.57 -16.13 3.13
N GLN A 289 -5.28 -14.86 3.39
CA GLN A 289 -4.56 -13.99 2.46
C GLN A 289 -3.12 -14.44 2.22
N ILE A 290 -2.40 -14.83 3.28
CA ILE A 290 -1.02 -15.33 3.19
C ILE A 290 -0.99 -16.66 2.42
N ASP A 291 -1.92 -17.57 2.68
CA ASP A 291 -1.99 -18.87 2.00
C ASP A 291 -2.31 -18.70 0.51
N LEU A 292 -3.20 -17.76 0.14
CA LEU A 292 -3.41 -17.37 -1.26
C LEU A 292 -2.14 -16.79 -1.88
N ALA A 293 -1.41 -15.91 -1.18
CA ALA A 293 -0.16 -15.36 -1.67
C ALA A 293 0.89 -16.47 -1.91
N LEU A 294 1.07 -17.40 -0.96
CA LEU A 294 1.98 -18.53 -1.08
C LEU A 294 1.63 -19.40 -2.29
N GLY A 295 0.36 -19.77 -2.46
CA GLY A 295 -0.11 -20.53 -3.62
C GLY A 295 0.19 -19.84 -4.95
N HIS A 296 -0.08 -18.53 -5.02
CA HIS A 296 0.20 -17.73 -6.23
C HIS A 296 1.68 -17.54 -6.52
N ILE A 297 2.54 -17.42 -5.49
CA ILE A 297 4.00 -17.37 -5.68
C ILE A 297 4.53 -18.72 -6.15
N ALA A 298 4.08 -19.83 -5.54
CA ALA A 298 4.45 -21.18 -5.95
C ALA A 298 4.08 -21.43 -7.42
N ALA A 299 2.90 -20.98 -7.85
CA ALA A 299 2.43 -21.06 -9.24
C ALA A 299 3.08 -20.03 -10.20
N GLY A 300 3.91 -19.11 -9.70
CA GLY A 300 4.60 -18.10 -10.53
C GLY A 300 3.73 -16.89 -10.93
N HIS A 301 2.60 -16.66 -10.26
CA HIS A 301 1.70 -15.53 -10.52
C HIS A 301 2.04 -14.28 -9.70
N LEU A 302 2.73 -14.43 -8.57
CA LEU A 302 3.16 -13.34 -7.69
C LEU A 302 4.66 -13.38 -7.40
N CYS A 303 5.22 -12.22 -7.02
CA CYS A 303 6.63 -12.04 -6.64
C CYS A 303 7.63 -12.52 -7.71
N GLN A 304 7.29 -12.42 -8.99
CA GLN A 304 8.06 -13.01 -10.11
C GLN A 304 9.54 -12.57 -10.20
N ASN A 305 9.89 -11.41 -9.64
CA ASN A 305 11.28 -10.91 -9.66
C ASN A 305 12.16 -11.53 -8.56
N ALA A 306 11.55 -11.99 -7.47
CA ALA A 306 12.24 -12.58 -6.31
C ALA A 306 11.33 -13.62 -5.64
N PRO A 307 10.95 -14.69 -6.35
CA PRO A 307 9.88 -15.58 -5.91
C PRO A 307 10.29 -16.39 -4.67
N LEU A 308 11.55 -16.82 -4.55
CA LEU A 308 12.05 -17.51 -3.35
C LEU A 308 11.98 -16.63 -2.10
N ASP A 309 12.51 -15.40 -2.17
CA ASP A 309 12.47 -14.48 -1.02
C ASP A 309 11.06 -14.03 -0.68
N GLY A 310 10.24 -13.78 -1.71
CA GLY A 310 8.82 -13.53 -1.55
C GLY A 310 8.14 -14.67 -0.81
N TYR A 311 8.38 -15.91 -1.22
CA TYR A 311 7.79 -17.10 -0.57
C TYR A 311 8.22 -17.23 0.90
N LEU A 312 9.53 -17.13 1.18
CA LEU A 312 10.07 -17.20 2.54
C LEU A 312 9.55 -16.09 3.45
N TYR A 313 9.39 -14.87 2.92
CA TYR A 313 8.77 -13.76 3.65
C TYR A 313 7.32 -14.08 4.04
N HIS A 314 6.54 -14.68 3.14
CA HIS A 314 5.16 -15.04 3.44
C HIS A 314 5.05 -16.24 4.39
N LEU A 315 6.00 -17.19 4.36
CA LEU A 315 6.09 -18.24 5.39
C LEU A 315 6.38 -17.66 6.78
N LEU A 316 7.30 -16.70 6.88
CA LEU A 316 7.54 -15.96 8.11
C LEU A 316 6.28 -15.23 8.60
N LEU A 317 5.56 -14.55 7.70
CA LEU A 317 4.30 -13.90 8.05
C LEU A 317 3.26 -14.90 8.56
N ARG A 318 3.14 -16.06 7.90
CA ARG A 318 2.20 -17.12 8.29
C ARG A 318 2.41 -17.53 9.75
N GLU A 319 3.66 -17.81 10.11
CA GLU A 319 4.03 -18.22 11.46
C GLU A 319 3.76 -17.11 12.50
N LEU A 320 4.14 -15.86 12.18
CA LEU A 320 3.89 -14.70 13.05
C LEU A 320 2.39 -14.47 13.30
N VAL A 321 1.57 -14.56 12.25
CA VAL A 321 0.11 -14.37 12.35
C VAL A 321 -0.53 -15.51 13.12
N GLN A 322 -0.12 -16.76 12.87
CA GLN A 322 -0.67 -17.94 13.53
C GLN A 322 -0.46 -17.93 15.06
N GLN A 323 0.65 -17.34 15.53
CA GLN A 323 0.96 -17.26 16.97
C GLN A 323 0.50 -15.95 17.63
N CYS A 324 -0.11 -15.03 16.87
CA CYS A 324 -0.49 -13.72 17.38
C CYS A 324 -1.89 -13.72 17.99
N SER A 325 -1.96 -13.79 19.33
CA SER A 325 -3.23 -13.79 20.08
C SER A 325 -4.09 -12.55 19.84
N LEU A 326 -3.46 -11.39 19.60
CA LEU A 326 -4.16 -10.14 19.25
C LEU A 326 -5.03 -10.29 17.99
N LEU A 327 -4.54 -11.03 16.98
CA LEU A 327 -5.27 -11.19 15.72
C LEU A 327 -6.39 -12.24 15.84
N ALA A 328 -6.30 -13.14 16.82
CA ALA A 328 -7.31 -14.16 17.09
C ALA A 328 -8.52 -13.64 17.89
N GLU A 329 -8.48 -12.39 18.37
CA GLU A 329 -9.59 -11.76 19.08
C GLU A 329 -10.83 -11.67 18.19
N GLN A 330 -11.97 -12.10 18.75
CA GLN A 330 -13.26 -12.07 18.06
C GLN A 330 -13.93 -10.71 18.27
N PRO A 331 -14.27 -9.97 17.20
CA PRO A 331 -14.99 -8.72 17.32
C PRO A 331 -16.44 -8.95 17.79
N SER A 332 -16.87 -8.23 18.82
CA SER A 332 -18.30 -8.12 19.16
C SER A 332 -19.06 -7.15 18.24
N GLU A 333 -18.32 -6.24 17.62
CA GLU A 333 -18.78 -5.23 16.68
C GLU A 333 -17.63 -4.90 15.72
N VAL A 334 -17.97 -4.34 14.55
CA VAL A 334 -17.01 -4.00 13.51
C VAL A 334 -17.19 -2.57 13.02
N TYR A 335 -16.13 -2.03 12.46
CA TYR A 335 -15.99 -0.63 12.08
C TYR A 335 -15.60 -0.55 10.61
N ILE A 336 -16.09 0.47 9.91
CA ILE A 336 -15.73 0.70 8.51
C ILE A 336 -14.29 1.20 8.46
N GLU A 337 -13.48 0.55 7.62
CA GLU A 337 -12.13 0.95 7.26
C GLU A 337 -12.11 1.52 5.83
N HIS A 338 -11.52 2.70 5.67
CA HIS A 338 -11.32 3.31 4.36
C HIS A 338 -10.05 2.75 3.72
N ALA A 339 -10.20 1.77 2.85
CA ALA A 339 -9.09 1.01 2.31
C ALA A 339 -8.17 1.75 1.29
N ASP A 340 -8.54 2.95 0.83
CA ASP A 340 -7.70 3.84 -0.03
C ASP A 340 -7.31 5.16 0.65
N ASP A 341 -6.87 5.07 1.91
CA ASP A 341 -6.54 6.20 2.79
C ASP A 341 -5.18 6.89 2.47
N LYS A 342 -4.82 7.04 1.19
CA LYS A 342 -3.53 7.58 0.75
C LYS A 342 -3.42 9.11 0.70
N GLY A 343 -4.53 9.81 0.96
CA GLY A 343 -4.56 11.26 1.22
C GLY A 343 -5.12 12.12 0.09
N ASP A 344 -5.51 11.54 -1.04
CA ASP A 344 -6.14 12.22 -2.18
C ASP A 344 -7.67 12.03 -2.24
N GLN A 345 -8.25 11.35 -1.25
CA GLN A 345 -9.69 11.14 -1.12
C GLN A 345 -10.45 12.27 -0.42
N PHE A 346 -9.74 13.27 0.12
CA PHE A 346 -10.34 14.38 0.85
C PHE A 346 -10.75 15.51 -0.09
N MET A 347 -12.04 15.80 -0.17
CA MET A 347 -12.57 16.98 -0.84
C MET A 347 -12.64 18.14 0.16
N GLY A 348 -12.33 19.35 -0.31
CA GLY A 348 -12.52 20.54 0.50
C GLY A 348 -12.77 21.80 -0.28
N ASN A 349 -13.15 22.85 0.46
CA ASN A 349 -13.40 24.19 -0.06
C ASN A 349 -12.11 25.03 -0.08
N ASP A 350 -12.22 26.29 -0.51
CA ASP A 350 -11.09 27.24 -0.59
C ASP A 350 -10.42 27.52 0.76
N LYS A 351 -11.10 27.20 1.87
CA LYS A 351 -10.57 27.34 3.24
C LYS A 351 -9.90 26.06 3.75
N ASN A 352 -9.79 25.02 2.94
CA ASN A 352 -9.34 23.68 3.32
C ASN A 352 -10.24 22.99 4.37
N ASP A 353 -11.53 23.35 4.44
CA ASP A 353 -12.50 22.59 5.22
C ASP A 353 -13.02 21.41 4.40
N PHE A 354 -13.23 20.27 5.05
CA PHE A 354 -13.77 19.06 4.44
C PHE A 354 -15.16 19.34 3.88
N THR A 355 -15.36 19.01 2.60
CA THR A 355 -16.69 18.99 1.96
C THR A 355 -17.16 17.56 1.72
N GLY A 356 -16.24 16.59 1.69
CA GLY A 356 -16.57 15.17 1.66
C GLY A 356 -15.34 14.27 1.59
N VAL A 357 -15.54 12.99 1.89
CA VAL A 357 -14.57 11.91 1.69
C VAL A 357 -15.11 11.00 0.59
N ILE A 358 -14.34 10.84 -0.49
CA ILE A 358 -14.73 10.08 -1.70
C ILE A 358 -13.88 8.81 -1.85
N ASP A 359 -13.99 8.11 -2.99
CA ASP A 359 -13.15 6.94 -3.33
C ASP A 359 -13.23 5.77 -2.31
N TRP A 360 -14.46 5.46 -1.88
CA TRP A 360 -14.77 4.31 -1.01
C TRP A 360 -14.64 2.95 -1.71
N GLU A 361 -14.55 2.95 -3.04
CA GLU A 361 -13.93 1.86 -3.81
C GLU A 361 -12.46 2.17 -4.04
N CYS A 362 -11.57 1.23 -3.67
CA CYS A 362 -10.14 1.42 -3.86
C CYS A 362 -9.64 1.04 -5.26
N HIS A 363 -8.70 1.83 -5.77
CA HIS A 363 -7.85 1.44 -6.88
C HIS A 363 -6.48 2.13 -6.87
N ILE A 364 -5.38 1.44 -6.51
CA ILE A 364 -4.04 1.76 -7.05
C ILE A 364 -3.01 0.62 -6.94
N ILE A 365 -2.09 0.57 -7.90
CA ILE A 365 -0.96 -0.38 -7.95
C ILE A 365 -0.19 -0.37 -6.62
N ASN A 366 -0.29 -1.48 -5.87
CA ASN A 366 0.44 -1.89 -4.65
C ASN A 366 -0.35 -1.93 -3.32
N ARG A 367 -1.56 -1.37 -3.25
CA ARG A 367 -2.51 -1.58 -2.14
C ARG A 367 -3.93 -1.35 -2.65
N LEU A 368 -4.80 -2.31 -2.37
CA LEU A 368 -5.97 -2.52 -3.17
C LEU A 368 -6.98 -3.31 -2.33
N GLN A 369 -7.94 -2.65 -1.68
CA GLN A 369 -9.04 -3.29 -0.94
C GLN A 369 -10.29 -2.43 -1.08
N ASN A 370 -11.47 -2.98 -1.35
CA ASN A 370 -12.70 -2.19 -1.23
C ASN A 370 -12.87 -1.71 0.23
N ALA A 371 -13.63 -0.65 0.50
CA ALA A 371 -14.02 -0.35 1.88
C ALA A 371 -14.67 -1.60 2.51
N TYR A 372 -14.28 -1.89 3.74
CA TYR A 372 -14.62 -3.13 4.42
C TYR A 372 -14.84 -2.87 5.90
N VAL A 373 -15.38 -3.84 6.61
CA VAL A 373 -15.57 -3.77 8.06
C VAL A 373 -14.58 -4.66 8.77
N THR A 374 -14.02 -4.18 9.87
CA THR A 374 -13.01 -4.89 10.67
C THR A 374 -13.04 -4.47 12.14
N THR A 375 -12.14 -5.05 12.95
CA THR A 375 -11.94 -4.69 14.36
C THR A 375 -11.57 -3.22 14.53
N LYS A 376 -11.95 -2.62 15.66
CA LYS A 376 -11.56 -1.24 16.03
C LYS A 376 -10.06 -0.97 15.93
N ALA A 377 -9.24 -1.91 16.40
CA ALA A 377 -7.79 -1.77 16.43
C ALA A 377 -7.18 -1.64 15.03
N GLU A 378 -7.79 -2.28 14.02
CA GLU A 378 -7.39 -2.10 12.62
C GLU A 378 -8.03 -0.87 12.00
N ALA A 379 -9.35 -0.66 12.12
CA ALA A 379 -10.06 0.42 11.43
C ALA A 379 -9.58 1.84 11.81
N PHE A 380 -8.91 1.99 12.96
CA PHE A 380 -8.39 3.28 13.42
C PHE A 380 -6.86 3.28 13.59
N THR A 381 -6.15 2.38 12.90
CA THR A 381 -4.69 2.51 12.74
C THR A 381 -4.33 3.81 12.01
N GLY A 382 -3.09 4.28 12.17
CA GLY A 382 -2.60 5.43 11.41
C GLY A 382 -2.72 5.18 9.91
N PRO A 383 -3.31 6.11 9.12
CA PRO A 383 -3.62 5.88 7.72
C PRO A 383 -2.39 5.96 6.80
N VAL A 384 -2.48 5.45 5.57
CA VAL A 384 -1.36 5.42 4.61
C VAL A 384 -0.69 6.78 4.41
N PHE A 385 -1.47 7.85 4.27
CA PHE A 385 -0.90 9.19 4.12
C PHE A 385 -0.05 9.60 5.32
N CYS A 386 -0.35 9.09 6.52
CA CYS A 386 0.38 9.42 7.73
C CYS A 386 1.72 8.69 7.85
N PHE A 387 1.91 7.46 7.34
CA PHE A 387 3.15 6.69 7.62
C PHE A 387 3.97 6.29 6.38
N TRP A 388 3.43 6.39 5.17
CA TRP A 388 4.07 5.87 3.96
C TRP A 388 5.32 6.67 3.54
N ASN A 389 6.49 6.27 4.03
CA ASN A 389 7.79 6.84 3.66
C ASN A 389 8.93 5.80 3.63
N ILE A 390 10.11 6.26 3.18
CA ILE A 390 11.32 5.44 3.10
C ILE A 390 11.74 4.86 4.45
N LYS A 391 11.56 5.59 5.57
CA LYS A 391 11.91 5.10 6.92
C LYS A 391 11.06 3.88 7.26
N TYR A 392 9.77 3.95 6.99
CA TYR A 392 8.85 2.83 7.16
C TYR A 392 9.29 1.61 6.31
N PHE A 393 9.65 1.80 5.04
CA PHE A 393 10.12 0.71 4.17
C PHE A 393 11.45 0.08 4.62
N VAL A 394 12.36 0.85 5.23
CA VAL A 394 13.59 0.26 5.80
C VAL A 394 13.38 -0.39 7.17
N GLY A 395 12.14 -0.51 7.64
CA GLY A 395 11.76 -1.24 8.85
C GLY A 395 11.57 -0.38 10.10
N ASN A 396 11.53 0.95 9.98
CA ASN A 396 11.25 1.82 11.13
C ASN A 396 9.76 1.76 11.51
N ASN A 397 9.49 1.44 12.77
CA ASN A 397 8.15 1.37 13.35
C ASN A 397 7.79 2.55 14.27
N GLN A 398 8.67 3.55 14.40
CA GLN A 398 8.35 4.75 15.15
C GLN A 398 7.20 5.51 14.48
N LEU A 399 6.40 6.21 15.30
CA LEU A 399 5.42 7.14 14.79
C LEU A 399 6.13 8.23 14.00
N SER A 400 5.46 8.64 12.95
CA SER A 400 5.90 9.75 12.12
C SER A 400 5.20 11.04 12.54
N PRO A 401 5.69 12.23 12.12
CA PRO A 401 5.09 13.51 12.52
C PRO A 401 3.58 13.62 12.27
N ALA A 402 3.08 13.10 11.14
CA ALA A 402 1.65 13.09 10.85
C ALA A 402 0.87 12.10 11.75
N GLU A 403 1.45 10.96 12.12
CA GLU A 403 0.85 10.04 13.10
C GLU A 403 0.82 10.64 14.50
N GLU A 404 1.87 11.36 14.90
CA GLU A 404 1.93 12.07 16.19
C GLU A 404 0.83 13.15 16.28
N ILE A 405 0.64 13.95 15.22
CA ILE A 405 -0.44 14.94 15.16
C ILE A 405 -1.82 14.27 15.20
N LEU A 406 -1.99 13.13 14.54
CA LEU A 406 -3.26 12.40 14.58
C LEU A 406 -3.54 11.88 16.00
N VAL A 407 -2.52 11.37 16.69
CA VAL A 407 -2.60 10.97 18.10
C VAL A 407 -2.97 12.16 18.98
N GLU A 408 -2.28 13.29 18.84
CA GLU A 408 -2.59 14.54 19.56
C GLU A 408 -4.02 15.00 19.32
N ALA A 409 -4.48 14.94 18.06
CA ALA A 409 -5.84 15.31 17.68
C ALA A 409 -6.89 14.41 18.33
N TYR A 410 -6.67 13.09 18.37
CA TYR A 410 -7.59 12.18 19.07
C TYR A 410 -7.61 12.43 20.57
N GLU A 411 -6.47 12.70 21.20
CA GLU A 411 -6.41 13.02 22.63
C GLU A 411 -7.12 14.34 22.95
N ALA A 412 -6.97 15.36 22.10
CA ALA A 412 -7.71 16.63 22.22
C ALA A 412 -9.23 16.46 22.03
N LEU A 413 -9.65 15.43 21.31
CA LEU A 413 -11.06 15.04 21.15
C LEU A 413 -11.54 14.06 22.24
N GLU A 414 -10.74 13.84 23.29
CA GLU A 414 -11.03 12.89 24.39
C GLU A 414 -11.16 11.42 23.94
N ARG A 415 -10.53 11.06 22.82
CA ARG A 415 -10.57 9.73 22.20
C ARG A 415 -9.23 9.01 22.28
N LYS A 416 -8.75 8.84 23.52
CA LYS A 416 -7.50 8.11 23.81
C LYS A 416 -7.52 6.68 23.26
N ASP A 417 -8.69 6.05 23.20
CA ASP A 417 -8.89 4.73 22.60
C ASP A 417 -8.46 4.69 21.13
N LEU A 418 -8.78 5.72 20.33
CA LEU A 418 -8.35 5.82 18.93
C LEU A 418 -6.87 6.19 18.80
N ALA A 419 -6.37 7.06 19.69
CA ALA A 419 -4.94 7.36 19.78
C ALA A 419 -4.11 6.09 20.03
N ASP A 420 -4.60 5.19 20.87
CA ASP A 420 -3.96 3.92 21.17
C ASP A 420 -4.03 2.94 19.98
N CYS A 421 -5.08 2.98 19.15
CA CYS A 421 -5.12 2.24 17.88
C CYS A 421 -3.99 2.69 16.94
N VAL A 422 -3.73 4.00 16.82
CA VAL A 422 -2.60 4.51 16.02
C VAL A 422 -1.25 4.07 16.58
N ARG A 423 -1.04 4.21 17.90
CA ARG A 423 0.22 3.82 18.57
C ARG A 423 0.56 2.35 18.41
N ASN A 424 -0.45 1.48 18.46
CA ASN A 424 -0.27 0.03 18.39
C ASN A 424 -0.50 -0.53 16.97
N GLY A 425 -0.83 0.33 15.99
CA GLY A 425 -1.29 -0.08 14.66
C GLY A 425 -0.23 -0.65 13.71
N LYS A 426 1.06 -0.64 14.09
CA LYS A 426 2.16 -1.08 13.20
C LYS A 426 2.00 -2.53 12.71
N ILE A 427 1.38 -3.42 13.50
CA ILE A 427 1.08 -4.79 13.05
C ILE A 427 0.17 -4.75 11.80
N TYR A 428 -0.97 -4.06 11.87
CA TYR A 428 -1.91 -3.93 10.75
C TYR A 428 -1.28 -3.21 9.54
N GLN A 429 -0.53 -2.13 9.79
CA GLN A 429 0.19 -1.42 8.72
C GLN A 429 1.19 -2.33 7.99
N ARG A 430 1.90 -3.21 8.71
CA ARG A 430 2.84 -4.16 8.09
C ARG A 430 2.12 -5.28 7.33
N LEU A 431 1.02 -5.80 7.87
CA LEU A 431 0.22 -6.86 7.24
C LEU A 431 -0.54 -6.40 5.99
N SER A 432 -0.82 -5.11 5.84
CA SER A 432 -1.41 -4.55 4.61
C SER A 432 -0.54 -4.70 3.34
N HIS A 433 0.65 -5.28 3.45
CA HIS A 433 1.55 -5.60 2.33
C HIS A 433 1.58 -7.09 1.94
N ILE A 434 0.72 -7.94 2.50
CA ILE A 434 0.60 -9.33 2.05
C ILE A 434 0.39 -9.37 0.52
N GLY A 435 1.03 -10.34 -0.15
CA GLY A 435 1.03 -10.47 -1.61
C GLY A 435 2.01 -9.56 -2.33
N ASN A 436 2.69 -8.64 -1.63
CA ASN A 436 3.67 -7.73 -2.22
C ASN A 436 5.07 -7.98 -1.63
N PHE A 437 6.00 -8.39 -2.49
CA PHE A 437 7.42 -8.45 -2.18
C PHE A 437 8.22 -7.82 -3.32
N ASN A 438 9.08 -6.87 -2.98
CA ASN A 438 10.13 -6.37 -3.85
C ASN A 438 11.45 -6.40 -3.07
N ASP A 439 12.59 -6.59 -3.75
CA ASP A 439 13.94 -6.57 -3.12
C ASP A 439 14.28 -5.23 -2.43
N THR A 440 13.42 -4.22 -2.61
CA THR A 440 13.48 -2.89 -1.97
C THR A 440 12.40 -2.69 -0.89
N GLY A 441 11.66 -3.74 -0.55
CA GLY A 441 10.43 -3.73 0.25
C GLY A 441 10.60 -3.62 1.75
N PRO A 442 9.49 -3.69 2.50
CA PRO A 442 9.49 -3.59 3.96
C PRO A 442 10.46 -4.63 4.52
N ARG A 443 11.59 -4.18 5.06
CA ARG A 443 12.58 -5.11 5.59
C ARG A 443 11.95 -5.95 6.70
N HIS A 444 12.26 -7.25 6.67
CA HIS A 444 11.86 -8.28 7.63
C HIS A 444 11.96 -7.82 9.10
N ARG A 445 12.92 -6.94 9.40
CA ARG A 445 13.05 -6.31 10.71
C ARG A 445 11.81 -5.54 11.16
N GLY A 446 11.20 -4.75 10.29
CA GLY A 446 10.02 -3.96 10.64
C GLY A 446 8.81 -4.82 11.01
N ILE A 447 8.61 -5.95 10.33
CA ILE A 447 7.55 -6.89 10.70
C ILE A 447 7.90 -7.62 12.01
N LEU A 448 9.13 -8.10 12.17
CA LEU A 448 9.58 -8.76 13.40
C LEU A 448 9.47 -7.84 14.63
N ASP A 449 9.86 -6.57 14.48
CA ASP A 449 9.75 -5.57 15.55
C ASP A 449 8.28 -5.25 15.88
N ALA A 450 7.39 -5.24 14.88
CA ALA A 450 5.95 -5.03 15.11
C ALA A 450 5.33 -6.21 15.87
N PHE A 451 5.77 -7.43 15.59
CA PHE A 451 5.33 -8.66 16.25
C PHE A 451 6.15 -9.02 17.49
N LYS A 452 7.02 -8.14 18.00
CA LYS A 452 7.95 -8.46 19.11
C LYS A 452 7.26 -9.06 20.34
N LYS A 453 6.04 -8.63 20.66
CA LYS A 453 5.25 -9.14 21.79
C LYS A 453 4.65 -10.54 21.56
N TYR A 454 4.50 -10.92 20.30
CA TYR A 454 3.82 -12.14 19.84
C TYR A 454 4.77 -13.07 19.07
N LYS A 455 6.07 -12.92 19.28
CA LYS A 455 7.10 -13.66 18.55
C LYS A 455 7.01 -15.16 18.89
N PRO A 456 6.94 -16.07 17.90
CA PRO A 456 6.99 -17.51 18.13
C PRO A 456 8.24 -17.93 18.90
N PRO A 457 8.15 -18.95 19.78
CA PRO A 457 9.32 -19.51 20.45
C PRO A 457 10.38 -20.00 19.44
N GLY A 458 11.65 -19.67 19.69
CA GLY A 458 12.77 -20.12 18.86
C GLY A 458 12.88 -19.45 17.48
N LEU A 459 12.02 -18.48 17.17
CA LEU A 459 12.21 -17.62 15.99
C LEU A 459 13.31 -16.60 16.31
N GLU A 460 14.54 -16.82 15.90
CA GLU A 460 15.69 -15.93 16.13
C GLU A 460 16.41 -15.61 14.81
N PRO A 461 15.77 -14.80 13.94
CA PRO A 461 16.36 -14.43 12.66
C PRO A 461 17.62 -13.58 12.84
N PRO A 462 18.63 -13.73 11.96
CA PRO A 462 19.87 -12.99 12.04
C PRO A 462 19.65 -11.48 11.86
N LEU A 463 20.51 -10.67 12.50
CA LEU A 463 20.48 -9.20 12.42
C LEU A 463 21.09 -8.64 11.11
N ARG A 464 21.81 -9.48 10.38
CA ARG A 464 22.70 -9.18 9.23
C ARG A 464 22.02 -9.57 7.88
N PRO A 465 22.64 -9.34 6.69
CA PRO A 465 21.94 -9.03 5.43
C PRO A 465 21.05 -10.15 4.88
N ALA A 466 20.27 -9.82 3.84
CA ALA A 466 19.23 -10.66 3.23
C ALA A 466 19.60 -12.14 3.01
N LYS A 467 20.88 -12.44 2.70
CA LYS A 467 21.36 -13.80 2.47
C LYS A 467 21.38 -14.69 3.72
N GLU A 468 21.82 -14.15 4.86
CA GLU A 468 21.81 -14.89 6.13
C GLU A 468 20.39 -15.23 6.55
N LEU A 469 19.48 -14.26 6.39
CA LEU A 469 18.07 -14.47 6.66
C LEU A 469 17.47 -15.52 5.71
N ARG A 470 17.80 -15.49 4.41
CA ARG A 470 17.34 -16.50 3.45
C ARG A 470 17.74 -17.91 3.90
N VAL A 471 19.02 -18.12 4.22
CA VAL A 471 19.52 -19.41 4.72
C VAL A 471 18.80 -19.82 6.01
N TYR A 472 18.61 -18.89 6.94
CA TYR A 472 17.87 -19.14 8.18
C TYR A 472 16.43 -19.60 7.93
N LEU A 473 15.68 -18.89 7.08
CA LEU A 473 14.28 -19.21 6.80
C LEU A 473 14.13 -20.51 6.01
N ILE A 474 15.07 -20.83 5.11
CA ILE A 474 15.08 -22.14 4.43
C ILE A 474 15.25 -23.26 5.45
N ASN A 475 16.29 -23.21 6.28
CA ASN A 475 16.51 -24.25 7.30
C ASN A 475 15.31 -24.37 8.26
N ARG A 476 14.57 -23.28 8.49
CA ARG A 476 13.41 -23.28 9.38
C ARG A 476 12.19 -23.98 8.76
N TYR A 477 11.99 -23.85 7.45
CA TYR A 477 10.74 -24.24 6.80
C TYR A 477 10.89 -25.42 5.81
N GLU A 478 12.10 -25.81 5.41
CA GLU A 478 12.32 -26.82 4.37
C GLU A 478 11.71 -28.19 4.68
N GLU A 479 11.72 -28.62 5.94
CA GLU A 479 11.18 -29.94 6.34
C GLU A 479 9.64 -29.97 6.39
N GLY A 480 8.99 -28.81 6.52
CA GLY A 480 7.55 -28.71 6.75
C GLY A 480 6.74 -28.15 5.58
N ASP A 481 7.39 -27.55 4.59
CA ASP A 481 6.70 -26.90 3.46
C ASP A 481 6.75 -27.75 2.18
N THR A 482 5.60 -27.89 1.52
CA THR A 482 5.44 -28.76 0.35
C THR A 482 6.01 -28.13 -0.94
N TYR A 483 6.03 -26.81 -1.07
CA TYR A 483 6.38 -26.13 -2.32
C TYR A 483 7.79 -25.57 -2.32
N LEU A 484 8.35 -25.27 -1.15
CA LEU A 484 9.68 -24.68 -0.98
C LEU A 484 10.79 -25.49 -1.68
N PRO A 485 10.87 -26.83 -1.59
CA PRO A 485 11.90 -27.59 -2.31
C PRO A 485 11.83 -27.43 -3.83
N GLY A 486 10.62 -27.46 -4.40
CA GLY A 486 10.41 -27.24 -5.84
C GLY A 486 10.74 -25.82 -6.27
N LEU A 487 10.46 -24.84 -5.41
CA LEU A 487 10.82 -23.44 -5.65
C LEU A 487 12.34 -23.23 -5.62
N MET A 488 13.04 -23.80 -4.65
CA MET A 488 14.51 -23.76 -4.56
C MET A 488 15.15 -24.37 -5.81
N GLN A 489 14.64 -25.50 -6.29
CA GLN A 489 15.10 -26.13 -7.52
C GLN A 489 14.85 -25.24 -8.74
N ARG A 490 13.66 -24.65 -8.86
CA ARG A 490 13.29 -23.76 -9.98
C ARG A 490 14.17 -22.52 -10.05
N GLU A 491 14.48 -21.92 -8.91
CA GLU A 491 15.34 -20.72 -8.82
C GLU A 491 16.84 -21.06 -8.87
N GLY A 492 17.21 -22.35 -8.98
CA GLY A 492 18.59 -22.79 -9.00
C GLY A 492 19.36 -22.44 -7.71
N TRP A 493 18.66 -22.37 -6.58
CA TRP A 493 19.25 -22.01 -5.29
C TRP A 493 20.17 -23.11 -4.77
N ASP A 494 21.30 -22.70 -4.18
CA ASP A 494 22.35 -23.59 -3.68
C ASP A 494 22.84 -23.08 -2.32
N GLN A 495 22.54 -23.83 -1.26
CA GLN A 495 22.89 -23.47 0.11
C GLN A 495 24.39 -23.35 0.33
N ALA A 496 25.19 -24.22 -0.29
CA ALA A 496 26.63 -24.23 -0.10
C ALA A 496 27.26 -22.98 -0.73
N LYS A 497 26.80 -22.60 -1.93
CA LYS A 497 27.22 -21.35 -2.57
C LYS A 497 26.82 -20.13 -1.75
N GLU A 498 25.59 -20.09 -1.25
CA GLU A 498 25.12 -18.92 -0.49
C GLU A 498 25.85 -18.78 0.86
N LYS A 499 26.10 -19.90 1.56
CA LYS A 499 26.93 -19.92 2.78
C LYS A 499 28.37 -19.46 2.52
N ALA A 500 29.00 -19.94 1.44
CA ALA A 500 30.35 -19.50 1.09
C ALA A 500 30.44 -17.98 0.86
N VAL A 501 29.41 -17.38 0.23
CA VAL A 501 29.34 -15.93 0.03
C VAL A 501 29.16 -15.18 1.36
N ILE A 502 28.38 -15.73 2.29
CA ILE A 502 28.22 -15.15 3.64
C ILE A 502 29.56 -15.18 4.39
N ASP A 503 30.23 -16.32 4.41
CA ASP A 503 31.51 -16.51 5.10
C ASP A 503 32.60 -15.57 4.53
N GLU A 504 32.65 -15.41 3.21
CA GLU A 504 33.58 -14.48 2.55
C GLU A 504 33.29 -13.02 2.94
N ALA A 505 32.02 -12.63 2.99
CA ALA A 505 31.59 -11.29 3.38
C ALA A 505 31.90 -11.00 4.86
N GLU A 506 31.69 -11.97 5.75
CA GLU A 506 32.05 -11.85 7.17
C GLU A 506 33.57 -11.76 7.35
N ALA A 507 34.34 -12.57 6.63
CA ALA A 507 35.79 -12.48 6.63
C ALA A 507 36.28 -11.12 6.10
N ALA A 508 35.64 -10.57 5.06
CA ALA A 508 35.96 -9.23 4.54
C ALA A 508 35.66 -8.12 5.55
N TRP A 509 34.52 -8.19 6.23
CA TRP A 509 34.19 -7.24 7.30
C TRP A 509 35.19 -7.31 8.46
N HIS A 510 35.54 -8.52 8.90
CA HIS A 510 36.55 -8.71 9.94
C HIS A 510 37.92 -8.17 9.53
N ARG A 511 38.36 -8.38 8.27
CA ARG A 511 39.60 -7.77 7.76
C ARG A 511 39.57 -6.25 7.84
N LYS A 512 38.50 -5.62 7.33
CA LYS A 512 38.34 -4.16 7.36
C LYS A 512 38.33 -3.61 8.79
N TYR A 513 37.62 -4.28 9.71
CA TYR A 513 37.58 -3.89 11.11
C TYR A 513 38.97 -3.99 11.78
N GLN A 514 39.74 -5.04 11.50
CA GLN A 514 41.10 -5.17 12.04
C GLN A 514 42.05 -4.13 11.46
N GLU A 515 41.93 -3.78 10.16
CA GLU A 515 42.69 -2.68 9.54
C GLU A 515 42.38 -1.33 10.18
N GLU A 516 41.09 -0.97 10.32
CA GLU A 516 40.66 0.27 10.97
C GLU A 516 41.13 0.34 12.43
N ARG A 517 41.04 -0.78 13.16
CA ARG A 517 41.52 -0.89 14.55
C ARG A 517 43.05 -0.76 14.65
N ALA A 518 43.80 -1.36 13.72
CA ALA A 518 45.26 -1.25 13.67
C ALA A 518 45.69 0.19 13.38
N LEU A 519 45.01 0.88 12.45
CA LEU A 519 45.24 2.30 12.16
C LEU A 519 44.98 3.18 13.39
N PHE A 520 43.84 2.98 14.07
CA PHE A 520 43.50 3.70 15.30
C PHE A 520 44.55 3.49 16.40
N LEU A 521 44.99 2.24 16.63
CA LEU A 521 46.05 1.94 17.60
C LEU A 521 47.40 2.56 17.21
N ALA A 522 47.74 2.60 15.93
CA ALA A 522 48.96 3.25 15.44
C ALA A 522 48.92 4.78 15.63
N GLU A 523 47.77 5.42 15.44
CA GLU A 523 47.57 6.85 15.73
C GLU A 523 47.69 7.16 17.22
N MET A 524 47.07 6.35 18.08
CA MET A 524 47.19 6.46 19.54
C MET A 524 48.65 6.32 20.00
N THR A 525 49.39 5.36 19.45
CA THR A 525 50.80 5.12 19.79
C THR A 525 51.69 6.28 19.35
N LYS A 526 51.41 6.92 18.19
CA LYS A 526 52.09 8.14 17.74
C LYS A 526 51.77 9.34 18.66
N GLY A 527 50.53 9.43 19.14
CA GLY A 527 50.11 10.42 20.14
C GLY A 527 50.86 10.28 21.46
N ASP A 528 50.99 9.06 21.97
CA ASP A 528 51.69 8.75 23.22
C ASP A 528 53.22 8.96 23.11
N ALA A 529 53.81 8.64 21.96
CA ALA A 529 55.23 8.91 21.69
C ALA A 529 55.52 10.42 21.67
N LYS A 530 54.65 11.21 21.03
CA LYS A 530 54.76 12.67 20.98
C LYS A 530 54.57 13.31 22.36
N ALA A 531 53.61 12.80 23.16
CA ALA A 531 53.39 13.29 24.52
C ALA A 531 54.55 12.98 25.47
N LYS A 532 55.23 11.83 25.29
CA LYS A 532 56.46 11.50 26.05
C LYS A 532 57.62 12.44 25.70
N ASP A 533 57.85 12.68 24.41
CA ASP A 533 58.91 13.55 23.91
C ASP A 533 58.72 15.01 24.38
N ASP A 534 57.48 15.52 24.31
CA ASP A 534 57.13 16.84 24.85
C ASP A 534 57.35 16.94 26.37
N SER A 535 57.09 15.86 27.13
CA SER A 535 57.32 15.83 28.58
C SER A 535 58.82 15.78 28.94
N GLU A 536 59.63 15.12 28.12
CA GLU A 536 61.07 14.99 28.31
C GLU A 536 61.77 16.31 27.97
N SER A 537 61.40 16.93 26.85
CA SER A 537 61.80 18.29 26.48
C SER A 537 61.41 19.33 27.55
N ALA A 538 60.23 19.21 28.16
CA ALA A 538 59.80 20.08 29.26
C ALA A 538 60.62 19.84 30.55
N ARG A 539 60.98 18.59 30.85
CA ARG A 539 61.86 18.23 31.98
C ARG A 539 63.27 18.77 31.79
N GLU A 540 63.83 18.70 30.60
CA GLU A 540 65.15 19.27 30.29
C GLU A 540 65.16 20.79 30.43
N ARG A 541 64.14 21.48 29.90
CA ARG A 541 63.97 22.94 30.09
C ARG A 541 63.89 23.32 31.57
N ARG A 542 63.17 22.56 32.39
CA ARG A 542 63.11 22.77 33.86
C ARG A 542 64.46 22.51 34.54
N ARG A 543 65.21 21.49 34.13
CA ARG A 543 66.57 21.21 34.64
C ARG A 543 67.55 22.34 34.30
N ALA A 544 67.52 22.82 33.05
CA ALA A 544 68.35 23.95 32.62
C ALA A 544 67.99 25.24 33.37
N ALA A 545 66.70 25.54 33.53
CA ALA A 545 66.23 26.68 34.33
C ALA A 545 66.65 26.57 35.80
N TRP A 546 66.55 25.38 36.39
CA TRP A 546 66.99 25.13 37.77
C TRP A 546 68.51 25.30 37.93
N GLN A 547 69.31 24.80 36.99
CA GLN A 547 70.76 25.00 37.00
C GLN A 547 71.12 26.48 36.84
N ALA A 548 70.48 27.20 35.93
CA ALA A 548 70.67 28.63 35.75
C ALA A 548 70.30 29.43 37.01
N ALA A 549 69.19 29.08 37.67
CA ALA A 549 68.77 29.68 38.94
C ALA A 549 69.80 29.42 40.05
N LYS A 550 70.32 28.18 40.14
CA LYS A 550 71.35 27.80 41.13
C LYS A 550 72.68 28.53 40.90
N THR A 551 73.08 28.72 39.64
CA THR A 551 74.26 29.53 39.27
C THR A 551 74.07 30.99 39.63
N LYS A 552 72.88 31.56 39.36
CA LYS A 552 72.54 32.94 39.75
C LYS A 552 72.51 33.13 41.27
N GLN A 553 72.02 32.14 42.01
CA GLN A 553 72.03 32.14 43.48
C GLN A 553 73.46 32.06 44.05
N LYS A 554 74.34 31.25 43.45
CA LYS A 554 75.77 31.20 43.81
C LYS A 554 76.52 32.50 43.46
N ALA A 555 76.18 33.15 42.35
CA ALA A 555 76.74 34.46 41.99
C ALA A 555 76.29 35.55 42.97
N ASN A 556 75.01 35.56 43.35
CA ASN A 556 74.49 36.50 44.36
C ASN A 556 75.07 36.24 45.75
N ALA A 557 75.27 34.98 46.15
CA ALA A 557 75.91 34.63 47.43
C ALA A 557 77.39 35.08 47.50
N LYS A 558 78.09 35.17 46.36
CA LYS A 558 79.43 35.78 46.29
C LYS A 558 79.41 37.30 46.39
N HIS A 559 78.28 37.96 46.09
CA HIS A 559 78.17 39.41 46.15
C HIS A 559 77.81 39.93 47.56
N PHE A 560 77.26 39.08 48.44
CA PHE A 560 77.03 39.39 49.87
C PHE A 560 78.19 38.97 50.78
N ALA A 561 79.28 38.45 50.21
CA ALA A 561 80.49 38.02 50.92
C ALA A 561 81.71 38.92 50.63
N ASN A 562 81.50 40.08 50.00
CA ASN A 562 82.50 41.14 49.77
C ASN A 562 81.86 42.53 49.91
#